data_AF-A0A4Q2Z8B7-F1
#
_entry.id   AF-A0A4Q2Z8B7-F1
#
_cell.length_a   1.000
_cell.length_b   1.000
_cell.length_c   1.000
_cell.angle_alpha   90.00
_cell.angle_beta   90.00
_cell.angle_gamma   90.00
#
_symmetry.space_group_name_H-M   'P 1'
#
loop_
_entity.id
_entity.type
_entity.pdbx_description
1 polymer ?
#
loop_
_entity_poly.entity_id
_entity_poly.type
_entity_poly.pdbx_seq_one_letter_code
_entity_poly.pdbx_strand_id
1 'polypeptide(L)'
;MTPAARTQAAIELLDRIIAAARDQGAAADTLIARWFAERRYAGSKDRRAIRELVYEAIRLLGERPESGRAAMLAVARARPEIADWFDGSPYGPAAIDPAEPVAKPAFAHAWLIKALRASEIGADEQVALLQRAPLDIRVNSLRADADAVRAEIPGAEPIPFAKDGLRLPADVPVEQLPSFRDG
;
A
#
# COMPACT_ATOMS: atom_id res chain seq x y z
N MET A 1 19.31 -6.84 2.89
CA MET A 1 19.61 -5.45 3.32
C MET A 1 19.26 -5.29 4.80
N THR A 2 19.92 -4.39 5.54
CA THR A 2 19.52 -4.03 6.91
C THR A 2 18.21 -3.23 6.89
N PRO A 3 17.47 -3.15 8.01
CA PRO A 3 16.29 -2.27 8.11
C PRO A 3 16.61 -0.82 7.72
N ALA A 4 17.71 -0.25 8.24
CA ALA A 4 18.18 1.09 7.86
C ALA A 4 18.38 1.25 6.34
N ALA A 5 19.04 0.29 5.69
CA ALA A 5 19.24 0.32 4.24
C ALA A 5 17.94 0.21 3.44
N ARG A 6 16.93 -0.50 3.96
CA ARG A 6 15.60 -0.56 3.33
C ARG A 6 14.85 0.76 3.49
N THR A 7 14.96 1.42 4.64
CA THR A 7 14.40 2.76 4.88
C THR A 7 15.01 3.78 3.93
N GLN A 8 16.33 3.79 3.78
CA GLN A 8 17.02 4.68 2.84
C GLN A 8 16.55 4.44 1.40
N ALA A 9 16.45 3.17 0.98
CA ALA A 9 15.92 2.83 -0.34
C ALA A 9 14.47 3.29 -0.53
N ALA A 10 13.63 3.20 0.51
CA ALA A 10 12.26 3.70 0.48
C ALA A 10 12.21 5.24 0.33
N ILE A 11 13.09 5.98 1.03
CA ILE A 11 13.24 7.43 0.89
C ILE A 11 13.56 7.80 -0.57
N GLU A 12 14.58 7.18 -1.16
CA GLU A 12 15.00 7.44 -2.54
C GLU A 12 13.90 7.12 -3.56
N LEU A 13 13.15 6.04 -3.33
CA LEU A 13 12.06 5.62 -4.21
C LEU A 13 10.87 6.57 -4.08
N LEU A 14 10.56 7.02 -2.86
CA LEU A 14 9.53 8.04 -2.62
C LEU A 14 9.90 9.37 -3.28
N ASP A 15 11.16 9.81 -3.23
CA ASP A 15 11.59 11.03 -3.95
C ASP A 15 11.30 10.93 -5.45
N ARG A 16 11.56 9.78 -6.07
CA ARG A 16 11.23 9.55 -7.49
C ARG A 16 9.73 9.58 -7.73
N ILE A 17 8.93 8.98 -6.85
CA ILE A 17 7.46 8.96 -6.95
C ILE A 17 6.89 10.36 -6.77
N ILE A 18 7.41 11.14 -5.82
CA ILE A 18 7.01 12.53 -5.57
C ILE A 18 7.29 13.40 -6.79
N ALA A 19 8.48 13.26 -7.39
CA ALA A 19 8.84 13.98 -8.61
C ALA A 19 7.92 13.59 -9.77
N ALA A 20 7.67 12.30 -9.99
CA ALA A 20 6.76 11.84 -11.03
C ALA A 20 5.32 12.31 -10.82
N ALA A 21 4.81 12.28 -9.59
CA ALA A 21 3.47 12.79 -9.27
C ALA A 21 3.34 14.30 -9.56
N ARG A 22 4.40 15.08 -9.31
CA ARG A 22 4.45 16.52 -9.66
C ARG A 22 4.47 16.74 -11.17
N ASP A 23 5.25 15.95 -11.89
CA ASP A 23 5.59 16.17 -13.30
C ASP A 23 4.73 15.33 -14.27
N GLN A 24 3.58 14.80 -13.80
CA GLN A 24 2.68 13.93 -14.58
C GLN A 24 3.37 12.69 -15.19
N GLY A 25 4.31 12.12 -14.43
CA GLY A 25 5.09 10.94 -14.79
C GLY A 25 4.36 9.62 -14.52
N ALA A 26 5.14 8.54 -14.55
CA ALA A 26 4.62 7.19 -14.34
C ALA A 26 4.07 6.96 -12.92
N ALA A 27 3.12 6.04 -12.80
CA ALA A 27 2.55 5.62 -11.53
C ALA A 27 3.58 4.94 -10.61
N ALA A 28 3.31 4.96 -9.30
CA ALA A 28 4.21 4.46 -8.27
C ALA A 28 4.60 2.99 -8.47
N ASP A 29 3.65 2.12 -8.82
CA ASP A 29 3.87 0.70 -9.09
C ASP A 29 4.88 0.46 -10.23
N THR A 30 4.76 1.24 -11.30
CA THR A 30 5.65 1.22 -12.46
C THR A 30 7.06 1.67 -12.08
N LEU A 31 7.17 2.73 -11.30
CA LEU A 31 8.46 3.23 -10.81
C LEU A 31 9.13 2.23 -9.86
N ILE A 32 8.37 1.62 -8.96
CA ILE A 32 8.84 0.58 -8.04
C ILE A 32 9.37 -0.62 -8.84
N ALA A 33 8.63 -1.08 -9.86
CA ALA A 33 9.05 -2.19 -10.71
C ALA A 33 10.36 -1.89 -11.45
N ARG A 34 10.48 -0.70 -12.07
CA ARG A 34 11.71 -0.25 -12.76
C ARG A 34 12.90 -0.13 -11.80
N TRP A 35 12.69 0.48 -10.64
CA TRP A 35 13.74 0.67 -9.64
C TRP A 35 14.34 -0.65 -9.16
N PHE A 36 13.51 -1.69 -8.96
CA PHE A 36 13.98 -3.04 -8.60
C PHE A 36 14.58 -3.84 -9.76
N ALA A 37 14.19 -3.57 -11.00
CA ALA A 37 14.80 -4.20 -12.17
C ALA A 37 16.28 -3.80 -12.31
N GLU A 38 16.60 -2.54 -12.01
CA GLU A 38 17.97 -2.00 -12.00
C GLU A 38 18.82 -2.55 -10.83
N ARG A 39 18.18 -2.96 -9.72
CA ARG A 39 18.85 -3.34 -8.46
C ARG A 39 18.72 -4.82 -8.16
N ARG A 40 19.55 -5.61 -8.85
CA ARG A 40 19.59 -7.08 -8.72
C ARG A 40 20.01 -7.58 -7.34
N TYR A 41 20.69 -6.75 -6.53
CA TYR A 41 21.13 -7.10 -5.19
C TYR A 41 19.98 -7.17 -4.16
N ALA A 42 18.83 -6.55 -4.43
CA ALA A 42 17.67 -6.61 -3.53
C ALA A 42 16.93 -7.94 -3.72
N GLY A 43 17.02 -8.83 -2.73
CA GLY A 43 16.30 -10.12 -2.71
C GLY A 43 14.79 -9.95 -2.47
N SER A 44 14.01 -11.01 -2.65
CA SER A 44 12.53 -10.98 -2.54
C SER A 44 12.02 -10.37 -1.23
N LYS A 45 12.63 -10.72 -0.09
CA LYS A 45 12.30 -10.16 1.23
C LYS A 45 12.59 -8.66 1.33
N ASP A 46 13.72 -8.21 0.78
CA ASP A 46 14.07 -6.78 0.75
C ASP A 46 13.09 -5.99 -0.13
N ARG A 47 12.77 -6.53 -1.31
CA ARG A 47 11.80 -5.91 -2.24
C ARG A 47 10.43 -5.74 -1.62
N ARG A 48 9.97 -6.77 -0.90
CA ARG A 48 8.70 -6.74 -0.17
C ARG A 48 8.72 -5.65 0.91
N ALA A 49 9.73 -5.66 1.78
CA ALA A 49 9.83 -4.70 2.88
C ALA A 49 9.91 -3.24 2.40
N ILE A 50 10.72 -2.96 1.37
CA ILE A 50 10.81 -1.61 0.79
C ILE A 50 9.46 -1.18 0.18
N ARG A 51 8.79 -2.08 -0.55
CA ARG A 51 7.48 -1.80 -1.15
C ARG A 51 6.42 -1.51 -0.09
N GLU A 52 6.42 -2.29 1.01
CA GLU A 52 5.53 -2.07 2.14
C GLU A 52 5.71 -0.67 2.73
N LEU A 53 6.96 -0.25 3.02
CA LEU A 53 7.25 1.10 3.53
C LEU A 53 6.78 2.22 2.57
N VAL A 54 7.04 2.04 1.27
CA VAL A 54 6.66 3.04 0.25
C VAL A 54 5.15 3.19 0.16
N TYR A 55 4.40 2.09 0.09
CA TYR A 55 2.93 2.17 0.04
C TYR A 55 2.32 2.56 1.38
N GLU A 56 2.95 2.23 2.51
CA GLU A 56 2.56 2.73 3.81
C GLU A 56 2.66 4.26 3.86
N ALA A 57 3.78 4.84 3.41
CA ALA A 57 3.94 6.29 3.29
C ALA A 57 2.89 6.91 2.36
N ILE A 58 2.65 6.33 1.18
CA ILE A 58 1.65 6.84 0.22
C ILE A 58 0.24 6.82 0.82
N ARG A 59 -0.14 5.77 1.57
CA ARG A 59 -1.46 5.68 2.20
C ARG A 59 -1.62 6.60 3.40
N LEU A 60 -0.54 6.81 4.16
CA LEU A 60 -0.54 7.69 5.33
C LEU A 60 -0.70 9.17 4.94
N LEU A 61 -0.24 9.53 3.74
CA LEU A 61 -0.12 10.90 3.29
C LEU A 61 -1.11 11.20 2.17
N GLY A 62 -2.14 12.00 2.48
CA GLY A 62 -3.09 12.47 1.48
C GLY A 62 -2.55 13.59 0.58
N GLU A 63 -1.68 14.43 1.13
CA GLU A 63 -1.00 15.51 0.41
C GLU A 63 0.39 15.03 -0.04
N ARG A 64 0.86 15.52 -1.18
CA ARG A 64 2.22 15.20 -1.66
C ARG A 64 3.25 15.76 -0.68
N PRO A 65 4.08 14.93 -0.04
CA PRO A 65 5.12 15.40 0.86
C PRO A 65 6.22 16.14 0.10
N GLU A 66 6.99 16.96 0.81
CA GLU A 66 8.11 17.73 0.24
C GLU A 66 9.23 16.80 -0.26
N SER A 67 9.49 15.70 0.46
CA SER A 67 10.51 14.71 0.15
C SER A 67 10.12 13.32 0.67
N GLY A 68 10.79 12.30 0.16
CA GLY A 68 10.71 10.93 0.66
C GLY A 68 11.17 10.81 2.11
N ARG A 69 12.09 11.68 2.55
CA ARG A 69 12.52 11.74 3.95
C ARG A 69 11.40 12.26 4.85
N ALA A 70 10.78 13.39 4.50
CA ALA A 70 9.63 13.91 5.24
C ALA A 70 8.49 12.88 5.32
N ALA A 71 8.31 12.10 4.26
CA ALA A 71 7.33 11.01 4.22
C ALA A 71 7.68 9.84 5.15
N MET A 72 8.92 9.35 5.11
CA MET A 72 9.35 8.25 5.98
C MET A 72 9.43 8.65 7.46
N LEU A 73 9.67 9.92 7.77
CA LEU A 73 9.55 10.43 9.14
C LEU A 73 8.10 10.40 9.64
N ALA A 74 7.12 10.63 8.76
CA ALA A 74 5.71 10.50 9.13
C ALA A 74 5.36 9.04 9.44
N VAL A 75 5.88 8.10 8.63
CA VAL A 75 5.76 6.66 8.89
C VAL A 75 6.43 6.30 10.23
N ALA A 76 7.64 6.82 10.52
CA ALA A 76 8.33 6.58 11.79
C ALA A 76 7.58 7.15 13.01
N ARG A 77 6.81 8.24 12.86
CA ARG A 77 5.91 8.73 13.92
C ARG A 77 4.72 7.80 14.16
N ALA A 78 4.19 7.19 13.10
CA ALA A 78 3.11 6.20 13.20
C ALA A 78 3.59 4.83 13.72
N ARG A 79 4.86 4.50 13.45
CA ARG A 79 5.53 3.25 13.82
C ARG A 79 6.89 3.54 14.47
N PRO A 80 6.92 3.78 15.80
CA PRO A 80 8.12 4.22 16.49
C PRO A 80 9.34 3.32 16.30
N GLU A 81 9.17 2.03 16.04
CA GLU A 81 10.27 1.09 15.77
C GLU A 81 11.06 1.41 14.49
N ILE A 82 10.47 2.18 13.57
CA ILE A 82 11.13 2.62 12.33
C ILE A 82 12.10 3.78 12.62
N ALA A 83 11.89 4.54 13.70
CA ALA A 83 12.78 5.63 14.08
C ALA A 83 14.21 5.12 14.35
N ASP A 84 14.34 3.93 14.94
CA ASP A 84 15.62 3.26 15.19
C ASP A 84 16.39 2.93 13.91
N TRP A 85 15.74 2.94 12.75
CA TRP A 85 16.36 2.66 11.45
C TRP A 85 17.00 3.90 10.82
N PHE A 86 16.81 5.08 11.42
CA PHE A 86 17.54 6.32 11.12
C PHE A 86 18.78 6.37 12.00
N ASP A 87 19.74 5.51 11.69
CA ASP A 87 20.93 5.26 12.51
C ASP A 87 22.21 5.92 11.96
N GLY A 88 22.15 6.54 10.77
CA GLY A 88 23.31 7.12 10.10
C GLY A 88 24.34 6.09 9.64
N SER A 89 23.98 4.80 9.60
CA SER A 89 24.86 3.75 9.07
C SER A 89 25.20 3.99 7.59
N PRO A 90 26.28 3.39 7.04
CA PRO A 90 26.76 3.70 5.69
C PRO A 90 25.73 3.60 4.55
N TYR A 91 24.68 2.80 4.73
CA TYR A 91 23.57 2.66 3.78
C TYR A 91 22.22 3.07 4.37
N GLY A 92 22.20 3.52 5.62
CA GLY A 92 21.00 3.99 6.31
C GLY A 92 20.78 5.50 6.14
N PRO A 93 19.57 5.98 6.42
CA PRO A 93 19.34 7.42 6.48
C PRO A 93 20.07 8.03 7.67
N ALA A 94 20.46 9.30 7.52
CA ALA A 94 20.97 10.10 8.62
C ALA A 94 19.99 10.10 9.79
N ALA A 95 20.52 10.17 11.01
CA ALA A 95 19.75 10.24 12.25
C ALA A 95 18.68 11.34 12.19
N ILE A 96 17.58 11.12 12.91
CA ILE A 96 16.46 12.07 12.94
C ILE A 96 16.89 13.33 13.68
N ASP A 97 16.76 14.48 13.02
CA ASP A 97 16.87 15.77 13.67
C ASP A 97 15.46 16.15 14.19
N PRO A 98 15.27 16.39 15.50
CA PRO A 98 13.97 16.77 16.05
C PRO A 98 13.33 18.00 15.40
N ALA A 99 14.12 18.88 14.78
CA ALA A 99 13.64 20.09 14.13
C ALA A 99 13.28 19.90 12.64
N GLU A 100 13.56 18.73 12.06
CA GLU A 100 13.38 18.53 10.63
C GLU A 100 11.89 18.38 10.22
N PRO A 101 11.53 18.81 8.99
CA PRO A 101 10.15 18.79 8.56
C PRO A 101 9.63 17.35 8.41
N VAL A 102 8.45 17.11 8.99
CA VAL A 102 7.74 15.83 8.88
C VAL A 102 6.44 16.05 8.13
N ALA A 103 6.17 15.18 7.15
CA ALA A 103 4.91 15.24 6.40
C ALA A 103 3.72 15.02 7.34
N LYS A 104 2.65 15.78 7.14
CA LYS A 104 1.45 15.68 7.97
C LYS A 104 0.55 14.58 7.40
N PRO A 105 0.16 13.58 8.21
CA PRO A 105 -0.85 12.61 7.80
C PRO A 105 -2.14 13.34 7.38
N ALA A 106 -2.72 12.87 6.29
CA ALA A 106 -3.96 13.41 5.77
C ALA A 106 -4.70 12.29 5.05
N PHE A 107 -6.03 12.34 5.09
CA PHE A 107 -6.88 11.34 4.45
C PHE A 107 -6.67 11.28 2.93
N ALA A 108 -6.74 12.45 2.31
CA ALA A 108 -6.52 12.70 0.90
C ALA A 108 -6.29 14.19 0.73
N HIS A 109 -5.96 14.61 -0.48
CA HIS A 109 -5.86 16.02 -0.80
C HIS A 109 -7.19 16.74 -0.52
N ALA A 110 -7.13 17.95 0.04
CA ALA A 110 -8.32 18.71 0.44
C ALA A 110 -9.38 18.88 -0.67
N TRP A 111 -8.97 18.98 -1.94
CA TRP A 111 -9.90 19.07 -3.07
C TRP A 111 -10.70 17.77 -3.26
N LEU A 112 -10.08 16.61 -3.02
CA LEU A 112 -10.73 15.30 -3.15
C LEU A 112 -11.72 15.09 -2.00
N ILE A 113 -11.36 15.47 -0.77
CA ILE A 113 -12.30 15.49 0.37
C ILE A 113 -13.54 16.31 0.03
N LYS A 114 -13.34 17.51 -0.53
CA LYS A 114 -14.45 18.39 -0.93
C LYS A 114 -15.30 17.74 -2.02
N ALA A 115 -14.68 17.11 -3.02
CA ALA A 115 -15.40 16.42 -4.10
C ALA A 115 -16.19 15.20 -3.61
N LEU A 116 -15.64 14.41 -2.69
CA LEU A 116 -16.31 13.27 -2.07
C LEU A 116 -17.54 13.72 -1.28
N ARG A 117 -17.40 14.76 -0.44
CA ARG A 117 -18.55 15.34 0.29
C ARG A 117 -19.61 15.90 -0.64
N ALA A 118 -19.21 16.56 -1.73
CA ALA A 118 -20.14 17.07 -2.74
C ALA A 118 -20.86 15.95 -3.52
N SER A 119 -20.32 14.73 -3.48
CA SER A 119 -20.91 13.52 -4.06
C SER A 119 -21.64 12.67 -3.02
N GLU A 120 -22.03 13.27 -1.89
CA GLU A 120 -22.76 12.60 -0.78
C GLU A 120 -21.98 11.45 -0.10
N ILE A 121 -20.66 11.38 -0.31
CA ILE A 121 -19.77 10.45 0.40
C ILE A 121 -19.33 11.13 1.69
N GLY A 122 -19.91 10.70 2.81
CA GLY A 122 -19.67 11.24 4.15
C GLY A 122 -18.31 10.88 4.73
N ALA A 123 -18.07 11.30 5.98
CA ALA A 123 -16.79 11.06 6.66
C ALA A 123 -16.56 9.56 6.95
N ASP A 124 -17.61 8.81 7.26
CA ASP A 124 -17.52 7.38 7.59
C ASP A 124 -17.20 6.56 6.33
N GLU A 125 -17.86 6.86 5.20
CA GLU A 125 -17.57 6.24 3.91
C GLU A 125 -16.16 6.61 3.42
N GLN A 126 -15.75 7.86 3.64
CA GLN A 126 -14.37 8.27 3.42
C GLN A 126 -13.43 7.36 4.22
N VAL A 127 -13.57 7.26 5.54
CA VAL A 127 -12.71 6.39 6.36
C VAL A 127 -12.68 4.96 5.83
N ALA A 128 -13.82 4.40 5.43
CA ALA A 128 -13.89 3.07 4.83
C ALA A 128 -13.08 2.94 3.52
N LEU A 129 -13.04 3.96 2.67
CA LEU A 129 -12.23 3.97 1.43
C LEU A 129 -10.72 3.87 1.68
N LEU A 130 -10.23 4.23 2.87
CA LEU A 130 -8.81 4.09 3.24
C LEU A 130 -8.47 2.76 3.92
N GLN A 131 -9.48 2.00 4.34
CA GLN A 131 -9.23 0.70 4.90
C GLN A 131 -8.72 -0.26 3.82
N ARG A 132 -8.05 -1.33 4.23
CA ARG A 132 -7.63 -2.38 3.31
C ARG A 132 -8.88 -2.93 2.62
N ALA A 133 -8.96 -2.77 1.30
CA ALA A 133 -10.07 -3.32 0.53
C ALA A 133 -10.14 -4.85 0.74
N PRO A 134 -11.34 -5.40 0.91
CA PRO A 134 -11.53 -6.84 0.98
C PRO A 134 -11.17 -7.51 -0.35
N LEU A 135 -10.86 -8.81 -0.30
CA LEU A 135 -10.65 -9.60 -1.50
C LEU A 135 -11.97 -10.18 -1.96
N ASP A 136 -12.57 -9.55 -2.97
CA ASP A 136 -13.82 -10.01 -3.56
C ASP A 136 -13.52 -10.81 -4.84
N ILE A 137 -14.08 -12.02 -4.94
CA ILE A 137 -13.96 -12.91 -6.10
C ILE A 137 -15.32 -13.13 -6.76
N ARG A 138 -15.30 -13.49 -8.05
CA ARG A 138 -16.48 -13.92 -8.79
C ARG A 138 -16.37 -15.40 -9.12
N VAL A 139 -17.33 -16.19 -8.65
CA VAL A 139 -17.45 -17.60 -9.02
C VAL A 139 -17.83 -17.72 -10.49
N ASN A 140 -17.16 -18.64 -11.22
CA ASN A 140 -17.56 -18.94 -12.58
C ASN A 140 -18.78 -19.88 -12.58
N SER A 141 -19.97 -19.32 -12.76
CA SER A 141 -21.24 -20.05 -12.75
C SER A 141 -21.37 -21.11 -13.85
N LEU A 142 -20.48 -21.12 -14.85
CA LEU A 142 -20.42 -22.16 -15.89
C LEU A 142 -19.69 -23.43 -15.40
N ARG A 143 -18.96 -23.33 -14.28
CA ARG A 143 -18.10 -24.39 -13.74
C ARG A 143 -18.58 -24.87 -12.37
N ALA A 144 -19.02 -23.95 -11.53
CA ALA A 144 -19.39 -24.25 -10.15
C ALA A 144 -20.54 -23.36 -9.66
N ASP A 145 -21.21 -23.84 -8.62
CA ASP A 145 -22.19 -23.07 -7.86
C ASP A 145 -21.50 -22.24 -6.77
N ALA A 146 -22.03 -21.03 -6.48
CA ALA A 146 -21.42 -20.11 -5.54
C ALA A 146 -21.44 -20.62 -4.08
N ASP A 147 -22.49 -21.34 -3.66
CA ASP A 147 -22.54 -21.93 -2.32
C ASP A 147 -21.56 -23.10 -2.19
N ALA A 148 -21.32 -23.85 -3.27
CA ALA A 148 -20.31 -24.90 -3.31
C ALA A 148 -18.90 -24.34 -3.13
N VAL A 149 -18.53 -23.29 -3.88
CA VAL A 149 -17.23 -22.62 -3.74
C VAL A 149 -17.09 -21.97 -2.37
N ARG A 150 -18.17 -21.38 -1.81
CA ARG A 150 -18.16 -20.83 -0.46
C ARG A 150 -17.83 -21.89 0.60
N ALA A 151 -18.35 -23.11 0.44
CA ALA A 151 -18.07 -24.20 1.38
C ALA A 151 -16.62 -24.68 1.35
N GLU A 152 -15.90 -24.48 0.24
CA GLU A 152 -14.48 -24.84 0.10
C GLU A 152 -13.54 -23.83 0.77
N ILE A 153 -13.96 -22.58 0.93
CA ILE A 153 -13.11 -21.47 1.40
C ILE A 153 -13.57 -21.02 2.79
N PRO A 154 -12.85 -21.39 3.87
CA PRO A 154 -13.21 -20.98 5.22
C PRO A 154 -13.31 -19.46 5.36
N GLY A 155 -14.44 -18.98 5.89
CA GLY A 155 -14.69 -17.56 6.12
C GLY A 155 -15.10 -16.76 4.87
N ALA A 156 -15.34 -17.41 3.73
CA ALA A 156 -15.94 -16.75 2.57
C ALA A 156 -17.40 -16.36 2.85
N GLU A 157 -17.75 -15.12 2.54
CA GLU A 157 -19.09 -14.56 2.76
C GLU A 157 -19.73 -14.12 1.42
N PRO A 158 -21.05 -14.30 1.23
CA PRO A 158 -21.72 -13.82 0.04
C PRO A 158 -21.73 -12.28 0.00
N ILE A 159 -21.54 -11.72 -1.19
CA ILE A 159 -21.62 -10.26 -1.39
C ILE A 159 -23.08 -9.88 -1.69
N PRO A 160 -23.69 -8.97 -0.92
CA PRO A 160 -25.04 -8.49 -1.22
C PRO A 160 -25.15 -7.98 -2.65
N PHE A 161 -26.23 -8.34 -3.34
CA PHE A 161 -26.54 -7.95 -4.72
C PHE A 161 -25.61 -8.51 -5.81
N ALA A 162 -24.60 -9.32 -5.47
CA ALA A 162 -23.75 -10.02 -6.41
C ALA A 162 -23.95 -11.53 -6.27
N LYS A 163 -24.83 -12.11 -7.10
CA LYS A 163 -25.22 -13.54 -7.05
C LYS A 163 -24.02 -14.50 -6.96
N ASP A 164 -23.01 -14.26 -7.80
CA ASP A 164 -21.82 -15.11 -7.89
C ASP A 164 -20.61 -14.48 -7.16
N GLY A 165 -20.84 -13.48 -6.31
CA GLY A 165 -19.81 -12.73 -5.60
C GLY A 165 -19.54 -13.31 -4.22
N LEU A 166 -18.27 -13.59 -3.92
CA LEU A 166 -17.82 -14.00 -2.59
C LEU A 166 -16.73 -13.04 -2.10
N ARG A 167 -16.88 -12.57 -0.87
CA ARG A 167 -15.86 -11.83 -0.13
C ARG A 167 -15.03 -12.81 0.68
N LEU A 168 -13.72 -12.75 0.51
CA LEU A 168 -12.79 -13.63 1.21
C LEU A 168 -12.14 -12.93 2.41
N PRO A 169 -11.72 -13.69 3.43
CA PRO A 169 -10.81 -13.19 4.44
C PRO A 169 -9.53 -12.62 3.82
N ALA A 170 -8.86 -11.72 4.57
CA ALA A 170 -7.56 -11.24 4.16
C ALA A 170 -6.56 -12.40 4.01
N ASP A 171 -5.67 -12.29 3.02
CA ASP A 171 -4.52 -13.18 2.83
C ASP A 171 -4.86 -14.64 2.47
N VAL A 172 -6.07 -14.92 1.98
CA VAL A 172 -6.38 -16.20 1.32
C VAL A 172 -5.52 -16.36 0.06
N PRO A 173 -4.72 -17.43 -0.07
CA PRO A 173 -3.87 -17.67 -1.24
C PRO A 173 -4.71 -18.24 -2.39
N VAL A 174 -5.54 -17.39 -3.00
CA VAL A 174 -6.52 -17.78 -4.03
C VAL A 174 -5.86 -18.54 -5.17
N GLU A 175 -4.65 -18.16 -5.57
CA GLU A 175 -3.89 -18.83 -6.63
C GLU A 175 -3.50 -20.29 -6.34
N GLN A 176 -3.60 -20.72 -5.08
CA GLN A 176 -3.33 -22.09 -4.65
C GLN A 176 -4.60 -22.94 -4.57
N LEU A 177 -5.78 -22.34 -4.69
CA LEU A 177 -7.05 -23.05 -4.66
C LEU A 177 -7.21 -23.88 -5.95
N PRO A 178 -7.70 -25.14 -5.86
CA PRO A 178 -8.04 -25.94 -7.05
C PRO A 178 -9.02 -25.20 -7.96
N SER A 179 -10.07 -24.63 -7.38
CA SER A 179 -11.10 -23.85 -8.08
C SER A 179 -10.55 -22.62 -8.81
N PHE A 180 -9.42 -22.05 -8.40
CA PHE A 180 -8.77 -20.99 -9.17
C PHE A 180 -8.10 -21.49 -10.45
N ARG A 181 -7.51 -22.70 -10.41
CA ARG A 181 -6.80 -23.29 -11.56
C ARG A 181 -7.75 -23.85 -12.60
N ASP A 182 -8.87 -24.41 -12.15
CA ASP A 182 -9.88 -25.03 -13.01
C ASP A 182 -10.85 -24.00 -13.63
N GLY A 183 -10.76 -22.75 -13.14
CA GLY A 183 -11.49 -21.58 -13.63
C GLY A 183 -12.96 -21.60 -13.29
#